data_AF-X1CCA8-F1
#
_entry.id   AF-X1CCA8-F1
#
_cell.length_a   1.000
_cell.length_b   1.000
_cell.length_c   1.000
_cell.angle_alpha   90.00
_cell.angle_beta   90.00
_cell.angle_gamma   90.00
#
_symmetry.space_group_name_H-M   'P 1'
#
loop_
_entity.id
_entity.type
_entity.pdbx_description
1 polymer ?
#
loop_
_entity_poly.entity_id
_entity_poly.type
_entity_poly.pdbx_seq_one_letter_code
_entity_poly.pdbx_strand_id
1 'polypeptide(L)'
;MTTQLQTAKNGTITDEVKYIAETEKVDAELISTEIAAGRLVIPANKLHLKTNLKPIGIGRLLTTKVNANIGTSSERSSTESEIEKMQVALAAGADAIMDLSTGSALDDIRKQLLARCPVPFGTVPIYQVIEGRNVEDIDRKTILDTIEKQARQGVDFFTIHAGVLKEHLGLLESRVAGIVSRGGALLAKWMLYHNKQI
;
A
#
# COMPACT_ATOMS: atom_id res chain seq x y z
N MET A 1 -17.93 -9.82 -4.62
CA MET A 1 -16.75 -10.33 -3.86
C MET A 1 -16.69 -9.60 -2.53
N THR A 2 -16.39 -10.32 -1.45
CA THR A 2 -16.46 -9.79 -0.08
C THR A 2 -15.05 -9.52 0.48
N THR A 3 -14.88 -8.40 1.19
CA THR A 3 -13.65 -8.04 1.95
C THR A 3 -13.69 -8.59 3.38
N GLN A 4 -12.56 -8.61 4.09
CA GLN A 4 -12.52 -9.02 5.51
C GLN A 4 -13.48 -8.20 6.38
N LEU A 5 -13.58 -6.88 6.16
CA LEU A 5 -14.55 -6.00 6.83
C LEU A 5 -16.01 -6.45 6.62
N GLN A 6 -16.37 -6.74 5.37
CA GLN A 6 -17.73 -7.15 5.04
C GLN A 6 -18.05 -8.54 5.61
N THR A 7 -17.08 -9.47 5.58
CA THR A 7 -17.23 -10.82 6.14
C THR A 7 -17.39 -10.77 7.66
N ALA A 8 -16.58 -9.95 8.36
CA ALA A 8 -16.67 -9.76 9.80
C ALA A 8 -18.00 -9.11 10.22
N LYS A 9 -18.50 -8.12 9.48
CA LYS A 9 -19.82 -7.52 9.71
C LYS A 9 -20.98 -8.51 9.55
N ASN A 10 -20.78 -9.56 8.76
CA ASN A 10 -21.74 -10.65 8.61
C ASN A 10 -21.56 -11.75 9.67
N GLY A 11 -20.71 -11.54 10.68
CA GLY A 11 -20.47 -12.49 11.77
C GLY A 11 -19.66 -13.73 11.38
N THR A 12 -19.02 -13.73 10.21
CA THR A 12 -18.21 -14.87 9.76
C THR A 12 -16.74 -14.67 10.14
N ILE A 13 -16.18 -15.63 10.86
CA ILE A 13 -14.75 -15.70 11.17
C ILE A 13 -14.02 -16.43 10.03
N THR A 14 -13.10 -15.72 9.39
CA THR A 14 -12.32 -16.24 8.26
C THR A 14 -11.08 -16.99 8.72
N ASP A 15 -10.45 -17.75 7.82
CA ASP A 15 -9.20 -18.46 8.15
C ASP A 15 -8.05 -17.49 8.39
N GLU A 16 -8.06 -16.32 7.76
CA GLU A 16 -7.11 -15.24 8.04
C GLU A 16 -7.26 -14.71 9.47
N VAL A 17 -8.49 -14.55 9.96
CA VAL A 17 -8.73 -14.18 11.36
C VAL A 17 -8.23 -15.25 12.32
N LYS A 18 -8.49 -16.54 12.04
CA LYS A 18 -7.99 -17.65 12.87
C LYS A 18 -6.46 -17.71 12.89
N TYR A 19 -5.81 -17.50 11.74
CA TYR A 19 -4.35 -17.45 11.64
C TYR A 19 -3.76 -16.33 12.51
N ILE A 20 -4.36 -15.14 12.47
CA ILE A 20 -3.92 -14.00 13.29
C ILE A 20 -4.21 -14.26 14.78
N ALA A 21 -5.36 -14.85 15.11
CA ALA A 21 -5.71 -15.23 16.47
C ALA A 21 -4.68 -16.15 17.10
N GLU A 22 -4.24 -17.17 16.35
CA GLU A 22 -3.21 -18.12 16.80
C GLU A 22 -1.84 -17.44 16.98
N THR A 23 -1.42 -16.64 16.00
CA THR A 23 -0.08 -16.01 16.00
C THR A 23 0.05 -14.89 17.03
N GLU A 24 -0.99 -14.08 17.23
CA GLU A 24 -1.02 -12.99 18.21
C GLU A 24 -1.48 -13.45 19.60
N LYS A 25 -1.98 -14.68 19.73
CA LYS A 25 -2.60 -15.23 20.95
C LYS A 25 -3.76 -14.37 21.46
N VAL A 26 -4.61 -13.95 20.52
CA VAL A 26 -5.81 -13.13 20.77
C VAL A 26 -7.02 -13.89 20.28
N ASP A 27 -8.14 -13.74 20.98
CA ASP A 27 -9.41 -14.38 20.62
C ASP A 27 -9.91 -14.00 19.21
N ALA A 28 -10.40 -14.98 18.44
CA ALA A 28 -10.79 -14.79 17.05
C ALA A 28 -12.07 -13.96 16.90
N GLU A 29 -13.03 -14.15 17.81
CA GLU A 29 -14.26 -13.38 17.90
C GLU A 29 -13.94 -11.91 18.22
N LEU A 30 -12.99 -11.66 19.12
CA LEU A 30 -12.51 -10.31 19.43
C LEU A 30 -11.84 -9.65 18.21
N ILE A 31 -10.95 -10.35 17.51
CA ILE A 31 -10.34 -9.83 16.26
C ILE A 31 -11.42 -9.51 15.22
N SER A 32 -12.38 -10.42 15.01
CA SER A 32 -13.49 -10.21 14.09
C SER A 32 -14.33 -8.99 14.47
N THR A 33 -14.58 -8.78 15.77
CA THR A 33 -15.29 -7.60 16.29
C THR A 33 -14.54 -6.30 16.00
N GLU A 34 -13.22 -6.27 16.21
CA GLU A 34 -12.39 -5.10 15.88
C GLU A 34 -12.35 -4.81 14.38
N ILE A 35 -12.35 -5.85 13.54
CA ILE A 35 -12.46 -5.71 12.08
C ILE A 35 -13.82 -5.12 11.71
N ALA A 36 -14.92 -5.69 12.22
CA ALA A 36 -16.27 -5.21 11.94
C ALA A 36 -16.48 -3.75 12.37
N ALA A 37 -15.82 -3.34 13.45
CA ALA A 37 -15.81 -1.97 13.97
C ALA A 37 -14.85 -1.03 13.22
N GLY A 38 -14.02 -1.53 12.31
CA GLY A 38 -13.05 -0.73 11.54
C GLY A 38 -11.82 -0.29 12.33
N ARG A 39 -11.52 -0.94 13.46
CA ARG A 39 -10.35 -0.65 14.31
C ARG A 39 -9.16 -1.58 14.06
N LEU A 40 -9.38 -2.66 13.31
CA LEU A 40 -8.37 -3.61 12.86
C LEU A 40 -8.58 -3.90 11.37
N VAL A 41 -7.48 -4.01 10.62
CA VAL A 41 -7.51 -4.40 9.20
C VAL A 41 -6.61 -5.60 8.94
N ILE A 42 -6.95 -6.40 7.92
CA ILE A 42 -6.11 -7.47 7.38
C ILE A 42 -5.91 -7.17 5.89
N PRO A 43 -4.76 -6.59 5.49
CA PRO A 43 -4.44 -6.37 4.10
C PRO A 43 -4.12 -7.73 3.44
N ALA A 44 -5.13 -8.31 2.78
CA ALA A 44 -5.03 -9.62 2.15
C ALA A 44 -5.74 -9.62 0.80
N ASN A 45 -5.05 -9.13 -0.23
CA ASN A 45 -5.52 -9.28 -1.59
C ASN A 45 -5.57 -10.76 -1.93
N LYS A 46 -6.70 -11.22 -2.46
CA LYS A 46 -6.97 -12.64 -2.74
C LYS A 46 -5.95 -13.26 -3.68
N LEU A 47 -5.32 -12.48 -4.56
CA LEU A 47 -4.31 -13.01 -5.47
C LEU A 47 -3.00 -13.32 -4.74
N HIS A 48 -2.61 -12.46 -3.81
CA HIS A 48 -1.41 -12.64 -2.99
C HIS A 48 -1.63 -13.68 -1.88
N LEU A 49 -2.81 -13.69 -1.27
CA LEU A 49 -3.25 -14.71 -0.32
C LEU A 49 -3.23 -16.13 -0.90
N LYS A 50 -3.54 -16.28 -2.20
CA LYS A 50 -3.50 -17.57 -2.89
C LYS A 50 -2.08 -18.08 -3.14
N THR A 51 -1.06 -17.23 -3.04
CA THR A 51 0.33 -17.61 -3.33
C THR A 51 1.12 -17.89 -2.07
N ASN A 52 1.53 -16.86 -1.36
CA ASN A 52 2.58 -16.92 -0.34
C ASN A 52 2.34 -15.96 0.84
N LEU A 53 1.32 -15.09 0.76
CA LEU A 53 1.00 -14.16 1.84
C LEU A 53 0.54 -14.92 3.09
N LYS A 54 1.21 -14.64 4.19
CA LYS A 54 0.78 -14.97 5.55
C LYS A 54 -0.01 -13.77 6.09
N PRO A 55 -1.30 -13.93 6.44
CA PRO A 55 -2.12 -12.83 6.91
C PRO A 55 -1.54 -12.15 8.14
N ILE A 56 -1.54 -10.82 8.15
CA ILE A 56 -1.13 -9.99 9.29
C ILE A 56 -2.27 -9.03 9.63
N GLY A 57 -2.63 -8.99 10.91
CA GLY A 57 -3.58 -8.02 11.44
C GLY A 57 -2.87 -6.73 11.85
N ILE A 58 -3.48 -5.59 11.54
CA ILE A 58 -3.00 -4.26 11.93
C ILE A 58 -4.11 -3.57 12.71
N GLY A 59 -3.90 -3.32 14.00
CA GLY A 59 -4.85 -2.66 14.89
C GLY A 59 -4.29 -2.54 16.30
N ARG A 60 -4.85 -1.65 17.12
CA ARG A 60 -4.36 -1.37 18.49
C ARG A 60 -4.42 -2.57 19.44
N LEU A 61 -5.28 -3.54 19.13
CA LEU A 61 -5.43 -4.78 19.90
C LEU A 61 -4.21 -5.71 19.77
N LEU A 62 -3.50 -5.64 18.64
CA LEU A 62 -2.41 -6.57 18.30
C LEU A 62 -1.04 -5.95 18.59
N THR A 63 0.02 -6.74 18.44
CA THR A 63 1.39 -6.24 18.52
C THR A 63 1.66 -5.15 17.47
N THR A 64 2.54 -4.21 17.80
CA THR A 64 2.90 -3.11 16.87
C THR A 64 3.60 -3.67 15.65
N LYS A 65 3.17 -3.23 14.47
CA LYS A 65 3.68 -3.68 13.17
C LYS A 65 4.67 -2.69 12.57
N VAL A 66 5.71 -3.20 11.93
CA VAL A 66 6.75 -2.41 11.26
C VAL A 66 6.71 -2.64 9.76
N ASN A 67 6.68 -1.55 8.99
CA ASN A 67 6.78 -1.56 7.54
C ASN A 67 8.20 -1.22 7.08
N ALA A 68 8.74 -1.96 6.12
CA ALA A 68 9.99 -1.62 5.45
C ALA A 68 9.71 -1.12 4.02
N ASN A 69 10.28 0.04 3.69
CA ASN A 69 10.22 0.60 2.34
C ASN A 69 11.42 0.11 1.53
N ILE A 70 11.14 -0.44 0.36
CA ILE A 70 12.12 -0.76 -0.67
C ILE A 70 11.73 -0.03 -1.96
N GLY A 71 12.55 -0.12 -2.99
CA GLY A 71 12.22 0.37 -4.31
C GLY A 71 13.42 0.87 -5.09
N THR A 72 13.32 0.74 -6.40
CA THR A 72 14.28 1.29 -7.36
C THR A 72 14.12 2.80 -7.55
N SER A 73 15.16 3.42 -8.10
CA SER A 73 15.14 4.80 -8.58
C SER A 73 15.77 4.87 -9.97
N SER A 74 15.66 6.03 -10.62
CA SER A 74 16.32 6.29 -11.90
C SER A 74 17.85 6.17 -11.86
N GLU A 75 18.46 6.25 -10.67
CA GLU A 75 19.91 6.18 -10.48
C GLU A 75 20.41 4.79 -10.04
N ARG A 76 19.55 4.03 -9.34
CA ARG A 76 19.88 2.68 -8.82
C ARG A 76 18.68 1.77 -9.01
N SER A 77 18.81 0.82 -9.92
CA SER A 77 17.69 0.00 -10.39
C SER A 77 18.17 -1.39 -10.80
N SER A 78 18.25 -2.32 -9.84
CA SER A 78 18.28 -3.75 -10.17
C SER A 78 17.22 -4.48 -9.37
N THR A 79 16.49 -5.37 -10.04
CA THR A 79 15.45 -6.18 -9.40
C THR A 79 16.06 -7.07 -8.32
N GLU A 80 17.27 -7.57 -8.57
CA GLU A 80 18.05 -8.41 -7.66
C GLU A 80 18.35 -7.67 -6.36
N SER A 81 18.75 -6.40 -6.43
CA SER A 81 19.01 -5.60 -5.22
C SER A 81 17.73 -5.35 -4.42
N GLU A 82 16.59 -5.13 -5.08
CA GLU A 82 15.32 -4.97 -4.36
C GLU A 82 14.85 -6.28 -3.71
N ILE A 83 15.08 -7.41 -4.35
CA ILE A 83 14.82 -8.73 -3.76
C ILE A 83 15.71 -8.93 -2.52
N GLU A 84 17.00 -8.61 -2.60
CA GLU A 84 17.92 -8.71 -1.46
C GLU A 84 17.49 -7.82 -0.30
N LYS A 85 17.17 -6.55 -0.55
CA LYS A 85 16.67 -5.62 0.47
C LYS A 85 15.41 -6.15 1.15
N MET A 86 14.47 -6.68 0.36
CA MET A 86 13.24 -7.27 0.88
C MET A 86 13.56 -8.46 1.80
N GLN A 87 14.45 -9.36 1.38
CA GLN A 87 14.85 -10.51 2.18
C GLN A 87 15.51 -10.09 3.50
N VAL A 88 16.39 -9.09 3.46
CA VAL A 88 17.03 -8.53 4.66
C VAL A 88 16.00 -7.90 5.60
N ALA A 89 15.04 -7.12 5.06
CA ALA A 89 13.98 -6.52 5.86
C ALA A 89 13.08 -7.56 6.52
N LEU A 90 12.71 -8.62 5.78
CA LEU A 90 11.92 -9.73 6.31
C LEU A 90 12.69 -10.50 7.40
N ALA A 91 13.98 -10.75 7.19
CA ALA A 91 14.84 -11.39 8.19
C ALA A 91 14.99 -10.54 9.46
N ALA A 92 14.92 -9.21 9.34
CA ALA A 92 14.93 -8.28 10.45
C ALA A 92 13.55 -8.13 11.15
N GLY A 93 12.51 -8.82 10.66
CA GLY A 93 11.18 -8.84 11.27
C GLY A 93 10.20 -7.79 10.74
N ALA A 94 10.35 -7.30 9.50
CA ALA A 94 9.35 -6.44 8.88
C ALA A 94 8.01 -7.19 8.70
N ASP A 95 6.93 -6.60 9.23
CA ASP A 95 5.56 -7.12 9.12
C ASP A 95 4.86 -6.71 7.81
N ALA A 96 5.41 -5.73 7.08
CA ALA A 96 4.90 -5.31 5.79
C ALA A 96 6.04 -4.77 4.93
N ILE A 97 5.89 -4.90 3.62
CA ILE A 97 6.81 -4.34 2.63
C ILE A 97 6.05 -3.34 1.77
N MET A 98 6.65 -2.19 1.51
CA MET A 98 6.16 -1.28 0.48
C MET A 98 7.18 -1.12 -0.64
N ASP A 99 6.72 -1.35 -1.86
CA ASP A 99 7.46 -1.05 -3.08
C ASP A 99 7.19 0.39 -3.50
N LEU A 100 8.21 1.24 -3.29
CA LEU A 100 8.25 2.63 -3.67
C LEU A 100 9.08 2.87 -4.93
N SER A 101 9.29 1.81 -5.74
CA SER A 101 10.06 1.87 -6.97
C SER A 101 9.58 2.98 -7.90
N THR A 102 10.54 3.67 -8.49
CA THR A 102 10.34 4.68 -9.53
C THR A 102 11.37 4.50 -10.65
N GLY A 103 11.07 5.05 -11.82
CA GLY A 103 11.84 4.75 -13.03
C GLY A 103 11.04 3.81 -13.92
N SER A 104 11.72 2.85 -14.55
CA SER A 104 11.13 1.94 -15.55
C SER A 104 10.92 0.51 -15.02
N ALA A 105 10.15 -0.29 -15.76
CA ALA A 105 9.94 -1.72 -15.52
C ALA A 105 9.27 -2.03 -14.17
N LEU A 106 8.49 -1.08 -13.65
CA LEU A 106 7.84 -1.17 -12.34
C LEU A 106 6.90 -2.38 -12.23
N ASP A 107 6.24 -2.76 -13.33
CA ASP A 107 5.33 -3.91 -13.34
C ASP A 107 6.08 -5.23 -13.11
N ASP A 108 7.24 -5.41 -13.74
CA ASP A 108 7.98 -6.67 -13.67
C ASP A 108 8.79 -6.80 -12.37
N ILE A 109 9.35 -5.69 -11.88
CA ILE A 109 9.96 -5.63 -10.54
C ILE A 109 8.93 -6.04 -9.49
N ARG A 110 7.74 -5.40 -9.50
CA ARG A 110 6.69 -5.68 -8.52
C ARG A 110 6.18 -7.12 -8.58
N LYS A 111 6.01 -7.72 -9.78
CA LYS A 111 5.65 -9.14 -9.92
C LYS A 111 6.67 -10.04 -9.23
N GLN A 112 7.96 -9.78 -9.43
CA GLN A 112 9.03 -10.59 -8.86
C GLN A 112 9.13 -10.45 -7.34
N LEU A 113 8.87 -9.25 -6.81
CA LEU A 113 8.81 -8.99 -5.37
C LEU A 113 7.61 -9.68 -4.73
N LEU A 114 6.39 -9.49 -5.26
CA LEU A 114 5.17 -10.13 -4.75
C LEU A 114 5.28 -11.66 -4.72
N ALA A 115 5.85 -12.27 -5.77
CA ALA A 115 6.06 -13.73 -5.82
C ALA A 115 6.96 -14.27 -4.69
N ARG A 116 7.70 -13.39 -3.98
CA ARG A 116 8.65 -13.75 -2.91
C ARG A 116 8.31 -13.11 -1.56
N CYS A 117 7.36 -12.17 -1.50
CA CYS A 117 6.99 -11.48 -0.27
C CYS A 117 5.93 -12.28 0.49
N PRO A 118 6.20 -12.78 1.71
CA PRO A 118 5.21 -13.55 2.46
C PRO A 118 4.37 -12.69 3.42
N VAL A 119 4.53 -11.36 3.40
CA VAL A 119 3.83 -10.40 4.27
C VAL A 119 3.07 -9.38 3.42
N PRO A 120 2.12 -8.61 3.98
CA PRO A 120 1.40 -7.58 3.24
C PRO A 120 2.31 -6.67 2.43
N PHE A 121 1.95 -6.49 1.15
CA PHE A 121 2.70 -5.74 0.18
C PHE A 121 1.92 -4.50 -0.27
N GLY A 122 2.51 -3.32 -0.05
CA GLY A 122 1.89 -2.04 -0.36
C GLY A 122 2.60 -1.27 -1.46
N THR A 123 1.89 -0.31 -2.04
CA THR A 123 2.44 0.62 -3.04
C THR A 123 1.87 2.04 -2.87
N VAL A 124 2.47 2.97 -3.61
CA VAL A 124 1.90 4.30 -3.84
C VAL A 124 1.58 4.43 -5.34
N PRO A 125 0.35 4.15 -5.79
CA PRO A 125 0.01 4.04 -7.21
C PRO A 125 0.42 5.27 -8.05
N ILE A 126 0.34 6.47 -7.46
CA ILE A 126 0.70 7.72 -8.15
C ILE A 126 2.15 7.73 -8.67
N TYR A 127 3.07 6.97 -8.06
CA TYR A 127 4.47 6.89 -8.50
C TYR A 127 4.60 6.16 -9.84
N GLN A 128 3.75 5.15 -10.08
CA GLN A 128 3.70 4.49 -11.37
C GLN A 128 2.86 5.27 -12.38
N VAL A 129 1.84 6.00 -11.96
CA VAL A 129 1.03 6.83 -12.87
C VAL A 129 1.92 7.83 -13.63
N ILE A 130 2.91 8.40 -12.95
CA ILE A 130 3.87 9.35 -13.55
C ILE A 130 5.06 8.67 -14.26
N GLU A 131 5.10 7.33 -14.35
CA GLU A 131 6.11 6.61 -15.14
C GLU A 131 5.99 7.02 -16.61
N GLY A 132 7.02 7.72 -17.12
CA GLY A 132 7.06 8.20 -18.50
C GLY A 132 6.04 9.31 -18.83
N ARG A 133 5.47 9.99 -17.82
CA ARG A 133 4.49 11.07 -18.01
C ARG A 133 4.87 12.31 -17.20
N ASN A 134 4.53 13.49 -17.69
CA ASN A 134 4.52 14.66 -16.82
C ASN A 134 3.33 14.57 -15.87
N VAL A 135 3.47 15.22 -14.72
CA VAL A 135 2.41 15.23 -13.71
C VAL A 135 1.15 15.82 -14.29
N GLU A 136 1.25 16.91 -15.03
CA GLU A 136 0.17 17.67 -15.67
C GLU A 136 -0.66 16.84 -16.65
N ASP A 137 -0.08 15.77 -17.21
CA ASP A 137 -0.71 14.94 -18.24
C ASP A 137 -1.55 13.78 -17.66
N ILE A 138 -1.51 13.58 -16.34
CA ILE A 138 -2.24 12.49 -15.69
C ILE A 138 -3.70 12.88 -15.46
N ASP A 139 -4.59 11.89 -15.41
CA ASP A 139 -6.00 12.08 -15.09
C ASP A 139 -6.52 11.00 -14.14
N ARG A 140 -7.75 11.19 -13.66
CA ARG A 140 -8.44 10.25 -12.77
C ARG A 140 -8.51 8.84 -13.37
N LYS A 141 -8.71 8.73 -14.68
CA LYS A 141 -8.80 7.44 -15.36
C LYS A 141 -7.47 6.69 -15.26
N THR A 142 -6.36 7.35 -15.56
CA THR A 142 -5.02 6.76 -15.50
C THR A 142 -4.66 6.32 -14.09
N ILE A 143 -5.06 7.09 -13.07
CA ILE A 143 -4.88 6.70 -11.66
C ILE A 143 -5.65 5.42 -11.34
N LEU A 144 -6.94 5.36 -11.69
CA LEU A 144 -7.79 4.19 -11.43
C LEU A 144 -7.32 2.97 -12.21
N ASP A 145 -6.95 3.11 -13.48
CA ASP A 145 -6.40 2.03 -14.31
C ASP A 145 -5.10 1.47 -13.69
N THR A 146 -4.26 2.33 -13.12
CA THR A 146 -3.03 1.92 -12.43
C THR A 146 -3.33 1.17 -11.13
N ILE A 147 -4.29 1.66 -10.33
CA ILE A 147 -4.74 0.98 -9.11
C ILE A 147 -5.29 -0.40 -9.46
N GLU A 148 -6.14 -0.50 -10.49
CA GLU A 148 -6.70 -1.77 -10.93
C GLU A 148 -5.61 -2.74 -11.39
N LYS A 149 -4.65 -2.26 -12.18
CA LYS A 149 -3.49 -3.05 -12.64
C LYS A 149 -2.72 -3.62 -11.45
N GLN A 150 -2.42 -2.80 -10.45
CA GLN A 150 -1.69 -3.22 -9.26
C GLN A 150 -2.50 -4.18 -8.38
N ALA A 151 -3.81 -3.95 -8.25
CA ALA A 151 -4.71 -4.87 -7.55
C ALA A 151 -4.75 -6.25 -8.22
N ARG A 152 -4.73 -6.30 -9.56
CA ARG A 152 -4.63 -7.53 -10.35
C ARG A 152 -3.27 -8.24 -10.23
N GLN A 153 -2.23 -7.57 -9.75
CA GLN A 153 -0.95 -8.21 -9.45
C GLN A 153 -0.92 -8.82 -8.04
N GLY A 154 -1.78 -8.35 -7.13
CA GLY A 154 -1.83 -8.82 -5.75
C GLY A 154 -1.40 -7.80 -4.70
N VAL A 155 -1.27 -6.51 -5.03
CA VAL A 155 -0.99 -5.49 -4.00
C VAL A 155 -2.10 -5.48 -2.94
N ASP A 156 -1.71 -5.53 -1.67
CA ASP A 156 -2.62 -5.68 -0.52
C ASP A 156 -3.19 -4.36 -0.02
N PHE A 157 -2.43 -3.28 -0.13
CA PHE A 157 -2.88 -1.95 0.26
C PHE A 157 -2.25 -0.84 -0.58
N PHE A 158 -2.98 0.27 -0.68
CA PHE A 158 -2.57 1.44 -1.46
C PHE A 158 -2.49 2.66 -0.56
N THR A 159 -1.36 3.38 -0.65
CA THR A 159 -1.29 4.75 -0.14
C THR A 159 -1.86 5.70 -1.18
N ILE A 160 -3.03 6.27 -0.90
CA ILE A 160 -3.74 7.21 -1.77
C ILE A 160 -3.84 8.55 -1.08
N HIS A 161 -3.36 9.60 -1.74
CA HIS A 161 -3.27 10.95 -1.18
C HIS A 161 -4.56 11.76 -1.39
N ALA A 162 -5.72 11.12 -1.22
CA ALA A 162 -7.03 11.74 -1.49
C ALA A 162 -7.41 12.87 -0.50
N GLY A 163 -6.67 13.00 0.62
CA GLY A 163 -6.84 14.10 1.58
C GLY A 163 -6.10 15.40 1.18
N VAL A 164 -5.32 15.38 0.10
CA VAL A 164 -4.73 16.61 -0.45
C VAL A 164 -5.80 17.26 -1.34
N LEU A 165 -6.43 18.30 -0.81
CA LEU A 165 -7.46 19.06 -1.50
C LEU A 165 -6.89 20.38 -2.01
N LYS A 166 -7.43 20.88 -3.12
CA LYS A 166 -7.02 22.17 -3.69
C LYS A 166 -7.11 23.31 -2.67
N GLU A 167 -8.16 23.31 -1.84
CA GLU A 167 -8.38 24.30 -0.78
C GLU A 167 -7.32 24.27 0.33
N HIS A 168 -6.61 23.15 0.51
CA HIS A 168 -5.55 23.03 1.50
C HIS A 168 -4.22 23.66 1.04
N LEU A 169 -4.07 23.96 -0.26
CA LEU A 169 -2.77 24.37 -0.81
C LEU A 169 -2.29 25.71 -0.27
N GLY A 170 -3.20 26.64 0.04
CA GLY A 170 -2.83 27.93 0.65
C GLY A 170 -2.27 27.81 2.08
N LEU A 171 -2.57 26.72 2.79
CA LEU A 171 -2.05 26.48 4.15
C LEU A 171 -0.56 26.13 4.18
N LEU A 172 0.05 25.95 3.01
CA LEU A 172 1.43 25.50 2.86
C LEU A 172 2.44 26.66 2.79
N GLU A 173 2.00 27.88 2.49
CA GLU A 173 2.87 29.04 2.21
C GLU A 173 3.82 29.37 3.37
N SER A 174 3.37 29.18 4.61
CA SER A 174 4.16 29.48 5.83
C SER A 174 5.04 28.33 6.30
N ARG A 175 5.01 27.17 5.63
CA ARG A 175 5.79 26.00 6.05
C ARG A 175 7.24 26.10 5.59
N VAL A 176 8.16 25.96 6.53
CA VAL A 176 9.62 25.94 6.27
C VAL A 176 10.02 24.93 5.20
N ALA A 177 9.44 23.72 5.24
CA ALA A 177 9.79 22.62 4.34
C ALA A 177 8.70 22.29 3.30
N GLY A 178 7.65 23.12 3.18
CA GLY A 178 6.56 22.92 2.21
C GLY A 178 5.87 21.55 2.31
N ILE A 179 5.75 20.86 1.17
CA ILE A 179 5.20 19.49 1.05
C ILE A 179 6.35 18.49 0.93
N VAL A 180 6.57 17.70 1.99
CA VAL A 180 7.61 16.65 2.01
C VAL A 180 7.09 15.28 1.58
N SER A 181 5.78 15.10 1.44
CA SER A 181 5.21 13.91 0.82
C SER A 181 5.36 14.00 -0.70
N ARG A 182 6.12 13.08 -1.31
CA ARG A 182 6.26 13.00 -2.76
C ARG A 182 4.90 12.87 -3.45
N GLY A 183 4.06 11.93 -3.00
CA GLY A 183 2.73 11.73 -3.59
C GLY A 183 1.83 12.95 -3.45
N GLY A 184 1.85 13.60 -2.28
CA GLY A 184 1.11 14.85 -2.06
C GLY A 184 1.61 16.01 -2.92
N ALA A 185 2.93 16.14 -3.11
CA ALA A 185 3.53 17.17 -3.95
C ALA A 185 3.17 17.01 -5.42
N LEU A 186 3.08 15.76 -5.92
CA LEU A 186 2.61 15.46 -7.28
C LEU A 186 1.16 15.93 -7.48
N LEU A 187 0.26 15.59 -6.56
CA LEU A 187 -1.14 16.02 -6.67
C LEU A 187 -1.29 17.53 -6.53
N ALA A 188 -0.53 18.16 -5.62
CA ALA A 188 -0.52 19.61 -5.47
C ALA A 188 -0.07 20.31 -6.76
N LYS A 189 1.02 19.84 -7.39
CA LYS A 189 1.49 20.36 -8.68
C LYS A 189 0.42 20.27 -9.76
N TRP A 190 -0.25 19.11 -9.87
CA TRP A 190 -1.35 18.93 -10.82
C TRP A 190 -2.48 19.93 -10.57
N MET A 191 -2.91 20.09 -9.32
CA MET A 191 -4.01 20.99 -8.95
C MET A 191 -3.66 22.46 -9.19
N LEU A 192 -2.42 22.87 -8.96
CA LEU A 192 -1.95 24.23 -9.25
C LEU A 192 -1.94 24.51 -10.75
N TYR A 193 -1.47 23.55 -11.56
CA TYR A 193 -1.41 23.70 -13.01
C TYR A 193 -2.82 23.81 -13.63
N HIS A 194 -3.72 22.92 -13.23
CA HIS A 194 -5.07 22.84 -13.80
C HIS A 194 -6.11 23.70 -13.09
N ASN A 195 -5.76 24.30 -11.95
CA ASN A 195 -6.66 25.04 -11.08
C ASN A 195 -7.95 24.27 -10.73
N LYS A 196 -7.89 22.94 -10.57
CA LYS A 196 -9.04 22.06 -10.29
C LYS A 196 -8.67 20.92 -9.34
N GLN A 197 -9.68 20.23 -8.80
CA GLN A 197 -9.51 19.00 -8.02
C GLN A 197 -9.32 17.80 -8.98
N ILE A 198 -8.41 16.88 -8.65
CA ILE A 198 -8.17 15.63 -9.40
C ILE A 198 -9.04 14.48 -8.91
#